data_AF-A0A249P5K5-F1
#
_entry.id   AF-A0A249P5K5-F1
#
_cell.length_a   1.000
_cell.length_b   1.000
_cell.length_c   1.000
_cell.angle_alpha   90.00
_cell.angle_beta   90.00
_cell.angle_gamma   90.00
#
_symmetry.space_group_name_H-M   'P 1'
#
loop_
_entity.id
_entity.type
_entity.pdbx_description
1 polymer ?
#
loop_
_entity_poly.entity_id
_entity_poly.type
_entity_poly.pdbx_seq_one_letter_code
_entity_poly.pdbx_strand_id
1 'polypeptide(L)'
;MSSAVRRSVPVRTFGDWNDPLPGYVEVDFVAHSGTSSSGSFVQTMVLTDIATGWTECVPVRTRESGLVIAALNQARSLFPFPLQGVDFDNDSAFMNERVVCWCRSQGLEVTRSRAYRKNDQAWVEQKNGAIVRRLVGYGRLVGAEATVVLGRLYDVVRLYGNLFQPSFKLREKTRIGARVVKRYHPPVPPIARVVAHSGVAEADKERLQAMLEREDPVMLFAGIRAAQEELGKRVDRRGLNAGTEEPLAIDLPRFTVSLKTAWQAGEKRPTHRRPYRRTKPYPKRPSMLEPFEPQIRAWLEADPALSAAAVLQRLVSADPSRFTKKALRTVQMAVKAWRMEIAGQIILDGDWMKRAPVSPPAAAGGDTGHLNAPNFSNIPG
;
A
#
# COMPACT_ATOMS: atom_id res chain seq x y z
N MET A 1 23.88 -13.44 -14.95
CA MET A 1 23.36 -12.93 -16.24
C MET A 1 22.49 -11.67 -16.13
N SER A 2 21.73 -11.40 -15.04
CA SER A 2 20.86 -10.21 -14.99
C SER A 2 21.58 -8.85 -14.96
N SER A 3 22.87 -8.80 -14.58
CA SER A 3 23.65 -7.56 -14.49
C SER A 3 24.04 -6.96 -15.85
N ALA A 4 24.16 -7.78 -16.90
CA ALA A 4 24.51 -7.32 -18.25
C ALA A 4 23.29 -6.68 -18.94
N VAL A 5 22.14 -7.35 -18.87
CA VAL A 5 20.87 -6.82 -19.39
C VAL A 5 20.52 -5.49 -18.73
N ARG A 6 20.65 -5.39 -17.40
CA ARG A 6 20.43 -4.13 -16.65
C ARG A 6 21.35 -2.99 -17.07
N ARG A 7 22.57 -3.28 -17.51
CA ARG A 7 23.49 -2.25 -18.05
C ARG A 7 23.13 -1.83 -19.47
N SER A 8 22.53 -2.72 -20.25
CA SER A 8 22.12 -2.47 -21.64
C SER A 8 20.78 -1.75 -21.81
N VAL A 9 20.00 -1.64 -20.74
CA VAL A 9 18.68 -0.98 -20.74
C VAL A 9 18.82 0.42 -20.15
N PRO A 10 18.48 1.48 -20.92
CA PRO A 10 18.53 2.86 -20.45
C PRO A 10 17.70 3.07 -19.19
N VAL A 11 18.26 3.85 -18.26
CA VAL A 11 17.53 4.30 -17.08
C VAL A 11 16.74 5.55 -17.44
N ARG A 12 15.45 5.55 -17.16
CA ARG A 12 14.57 6.72 -17.32
C ARG A 12 14.07 7.16 -15.95
N THR A 13 13.96 8.47 -15.73
CA THR A 13 13.49 9.05 -14.48
C THR A 13 12.12 9.71 -14.64
N PHE A 14 11.42 9.95 -13.54
CA PHE A 14 10.11 10.62 -13.53
C PHE A 14 10.09 11.96 -14.29
N GLY A 15 11.21 12.71 -14.28
CA GLY A 15 11.32 14.00 -14.95
C GLY A 15 11.60 13.92 -16.46
N ASP A 16 12.01 12.75 -16.96
CA ASP A 16 12.45 12.58 -18.35
C ASP A 16 11.29 12.31 -19.31
N TRP A 17 10.10 12.03 -18.78
CA TRP A 17 8.95 11.64 -19.60
C TRP A 17 8.38 12.78 -20.45
N ASN A 18 8.53 14.05 -20.04
CA ASN A 18 8.15 15.24 -20.82
C ASN A 18 6.80 15.15 -21.57
N ASP A 19 5.78 14.57 -20.92
CA ASP A 19 4.45 14.27 -21.49
C ASP A 19 4.55 13.41 -22.79
N PRO A 20 4.86 12.12 -22.65
CA PRO A 20 5.15 11.25 -23.79
C PRO A 20 3.88 11.02 -24.62
N LEU A 21 4.06 10.62 -25.88
CA LEU A 21 2.94 10.18 -26.70
C LEU A 21 2.25 8.94 -26.08
N PRO A 22 0.96 8.70 -26.38
CA PRO A 22 0.29 7.45 -26.00
C PRO A 22 1.02 6.23 -26.56
N GLY A 23 1.08 5.17 -25.76
CA GLY A 23 1.78 3.93 -26.08
C GLY A 23 3.03 3.69 -25.25
N TYR A 24 3.44 4.64 -24.40
CA TYR A 24 4.47 4.44 -23.39
C TYR A 24 3.84 4.00 -22.07
N VAL A 25 4.15 2.77 -21.65
CA VAL A 25 3.52 2.14 -20.49
C VAL A 25 4.52 1.82 -19.38
N GLU A 26 4.12 2.08 -18.13
CA GLU A 26 4.78 1.51 -16.96
C GLU A 26 4.23 0.12 -16.65
N VAL A 27 5.12 -0.84 -16.39
CA VAL A 27 4.76 -2.23 -16.11
C VAL A 27 5.23 -2.65 -14.72
N ASP A 28 4.33 -3.25 -13.93
CA ASP A 28 4.63 -3.77 -12.60
C ASP A 28 3.87 -5.08 -12.32
N PHE A 29 4.33 -5.84 -11.33
CA PHE A 29 3.66 -7.03 -10.81
C PHE A 29 3.02 -6.79 -9.44
N VAL A 30 1.75 -7.15 -9.31
CA VAL A 30 1.07 -7.26 -8.02
C VAL A 30 0.94 -8.72 -7.62
N ALA A 31 1.61 -9.10 -6.53
CA ALA A 31 1.57 -10.47 -5.99
C ALA A 31 0.29 -10.73 -5.17
N HIS A 32 -0.44 -11.81 -5.49
CA HIS A 32 -1.57 -12.32 -4.70
C HIS A 32 -1.13 -13.44 -3.76
N SER A 33 -0.15 -13.13 -2.90
CA SER A 33 0.51 -14.11 -2.04
C SER A 33 -0.12 -14.24 -0.63
N GLY A 34 -1.02 -13.34 -0.25
CA GLY A 34 -1.54 -13.32 1.11
C GLY A 34 -0.50 -12.82 2.12
N THR A 35 -0.43 -13.49 3.27
CA THR A 35 0.50 -13.15 4.35
C THR A 35 1.89 -13.77 4.16
N SER A 36 2.12 -14.57 3.13
CA SER A 36 3.39 -15.26 2.89
C SER A 36 3.73 -15.28 1.40
N SER A 37 4.94 -14.83 1.06
CA SER A 37 5.51 -14.90 -0.28
C SER A 37 6.06 -16.28 -0.65
N SER A 38 5.81 -17.31 0.17
CA SER A 38 6.29 -18.68 -0.08
C SER A 38 5.32 -19.50 -0.95
N GLY A 39 5.89 -20.34 -1.81
CA GLY A 39 5.14 -21.23 -2.71
C GLY A 39 4.65 -20.54 -3.99
N SER A 40 3.83 -21.26 -4.76
CA SER A 40 3.22 -20.73 -5.98
C SER A 40 2.00 -19.86 -5.65
N PHE A 41 1.87 -18.76 -6.38
CA PHE A 41 0.72 -17.86 -6.31
C PHE A 41 0.61 -17.06 -7.60
N VAL A 42 -0.62 -16.69 -7.94
CA VAL A 42 -0.92 -15.87 -9.13
C VAL A 42 -0.44 -14.44 -8.88
N GLN A 43 0.03 -13.79 -9.93
CA GLN A 43 0.41 -12.39 -9.93
C GLN A 43 -0.38 -11.67 -11.01
N THR A 44 -0.59 -10.37 -10.86
CA THR A 44 -1.17 -9.56 -11.91
C THR A 44 -0.08 -8.68 -12.49
N MET A 45 0.14 -8.78 -13.80
CA MET A 45 0.92 -7.80 -14.55
C MET A 45 0.01 -6.62 -14.86
N VAL A 46 0.41 -5.43 -14.43
CA VAL A 46 -0.32 -4.18 -14.65
C VAL A 46 0.47 -3.33 -15.61
N LEU A 47 -0.15 -2.88 -16.69
CA LEU A 47 0.42 -1.97 -17.67
C LEU A 47 -0.40 -0.69 -17.65
N THR A 48 0.25 0.45 -17.39
CA THR A 48 -0.43 1.76 -17.39
C THR A 48 0.23 2.71 -18.35
N ASP A 49 -0.54 3.19 -19.33
CA ASP A 49 -0.12 4.26 -20.23
C ASP A 49 0.01 5.58 -19.50
N ILE A 50 1.13 6.26 -19.72
CA ILE A 50 1.53 7.47 -19.00
C ILE A 50 0.70 8.68 -19.44
N ALA A 51 0.48 8.80 -20.74
CA ALA A 51 -0.20 9.95 -21.35
C ALA A 51 -1.68 9.99 -20.96
N THR A 52 -2.36 8.87 -21.08
CA THR A 52 -3.82 8.75 -20.97
C THR A 52 -4.24 8.17 -19.62
N GLY A 53 -3.38 7.39 -18.97
CA GLY A 53 -3.73 6.64 -17.76
C GLY A 53 -4.55 5.39 -18.05
N TRP A 54 -4.58 4.93 -19.31
CA TRP A 54 -5.18 3.66 -19.71
C TRP A 54 -4.47 2.51 -19.03
N THR A 55 -5.21 1.62 -18.37
CA THR A 55 -4.61 0.52 -17.60
C THR A 55 -5.15 -0.83 -18.03
N GLU A 56 -4.24 -1.77 -18.32
CA GLU A 56 -4.56 -3.17 -18.59
C GLU A 56 -3.95 -4.06 -17.50
N CYS A 57 -4.69 -5.11 -17.12
CA CYS A 57 -4.29 -6.05 -16.07
C CYS A 57 -4.38 -7.48 -16.61
N VAL A 58 -3.26 -8.21 -16.58
CA VAL A 58 -3.20 -9.60 -17.07
C VAL A 58 -2.75 -10.53 -15.94
N PRO A 59 -3.48 -11.61 -15.63
CA PRO A 59 -3.09 -12.54 -14.58
C PRO A 59 -2.01 -13.49 -15.11
N VAL A 60 -0.92 -13.62 -14.35
CA VAL A 60 0.25 -14.44 -14.67
C VAL A 60 0.46 -15.45 -13.55
N ARG A 61 0.50 -16.74 -13.89
CA ARG A 61 0.56 -17.83 -12.89
C ARG A 61 1.91 -17.95 -12.20
N THR A 62 3.01 -17.74 -12.95
CA THR A 62 4.38 -17.81 -12.44
C THR A 62 5.24 -16.76 -13.13
N ARG A 63 6.34 -16.36 -12.49
CA ARG A 63 7.26 -15.31 -12.99
C ARG A 63 8.23 -15.81 -14.07
N GLU A 64 7.80 -16.75 -14.89
CA GLU A 64 8.62 -17.32 -15.95
C GLU A 64 8.61 -16.39 -17.17
N SER A 65 9.78 -16.13 -17.75
CA SER A 65 9.93 -15.20 -18.89
C SER A 65 8.98 -15.51 -20.05
N GLY A 66 8.68 -16.79 -20.33
CA GLY A 66 7.75 -17.18 -21.40
C GLY A 66 6.31 -16.72 -21.12
N LEU A 67 5.83 -16.86 -19.88
CA LEU A 67 4.51 -16.39 -19.47
C LEU A 67 4.45 -14.86 -19.40
N VAL A 68 5.54 -14.20 -19.00
CA VAL A 68 5.64 -12.74 -19.05
C VAL A 68 5.49 -12.23 -20.48
N ILE A 69 6.20 -12.84 -21.44
CA ILE A 69 6.09 -12.51 -22.87
C ILE A 69 4.67 -12.74 -23.38
N ALA A 70 4.07 -13.89 -23.08
CA ALA A 70 2.70 -14.19 -23.48
C ALA A 70 1.71 -13.15 -22.93
N ALA A 71 1.87 -12.77 -21.67
CA ALA A 71 1.02 -11.77 -21.02
C ALA A 71 1.24 -10.36 -21.59
N LEU A 72 2.48 -10.00 -21.99
CA LEU A 72 2.77 -8.71 -22.64
C LEU A 72 2.12 -8.66 -24.02
N ASN A 73 2.19 -9.76 -24.77
CA ASN A 73 1.55 -9.86 -26.08
C ASN A 73 0.02 -9.79 -25.96
N GLN A 74 -0.56 -10.46 -24.96
CA GLN A 74 -1.98 -10.34 -24.67
C GLN A 74 -2.35 -8.90 -24.33
N ALA A 75 -1.64 -8.25 -23.40
CA ALA A 75 -1.90 -6.87 -23.02
C ALA A 75 -1.82 -5.93 -24.24
N ARG A 76 -0.81 -6.10 -25.10
CA ARG A 76 -0.66 -5.31 -26.34
C ARG A 76 -1.89 -5.40 -27.25
N SER A 77 -2.52 -6.58 -27.36
CA SER A 77 -3.74 -6.74 -28.16
C SER A 77 -4.98 -6.05 -27.58
N LEU A 78 -4.95 -5.74 -26.27
CA LEU A 78 -6.04 -5.09 -25.56
C LEU A 78 -5.96 -3.56 -25.63
N PHE A 79 -4.76 -2.99 -25.81
CA PHE A 79 -4.60 -1.55 -25.92
C PHE A 79 -5.29 -1.02 -27.18
N PRO A 80 -5.97 0.14 -27.09
CA PRO A 80 -6.67 0.73 -28.22
C PRO A 80 -5.77 1.54 -29.15
N PHE A 81 -4.45 1.56 -28.92
CA PHE A 81 -3.44 2.23 -29.74
C PHE A 81 -2.13 1.43 -29.64
N PRO A 82 -1.22 1.55 -30.61
CA PRO A 82 0.03 0.79 -30.62
C PRO A 82 0.92 1.17 -29.42
N LEU A 83 1.50 0.14 -28.78
CA LEU A 83 2.54 0.35 -27.78
C LEU A 83 3.85 0.78 -28.45
N GLN A 84 4.48 1.82 -27.91
CA GLN A 84 5.73 2.40 -28.37
C GLN A 84 6.89 2.03 -27.45
N GLY A 85 6.63 1.97 -26.14
CA GLY A 85 7.67 1.66 -25.17
C GLY A 85 7.13 1.09 -23.87
N VAL A 86 7.99 0.34 -23.21
CA VAL A 86 7.73 -0.31 -21.92
C VAL A 86 8.78 0.12 -20.91
N ASP A 87 8.34 0.65 -19.79
CA ASP A 87 9.19 0.96 -18.64
C ASP A 87 9.00 -0.09 -17.56
N PHE A 88 10.07 -0.83 -17.27
CA PHE A 88 10.07 -1.88 -16.27
C PHE A 88 10.69 -1.42 -14.95
N ASP A 89 10.26 -2.06 -13.87
CA ASP A 89 11.01 -1.97 -12.61
C ASP A 89 12.30 -2.80 -12.71
N ASN A 90 13.13 -2.78 -11.66
CA ASN A 90 14.35 -3.57 -11.64
C ASN A 90 14.12 -5.05 -11.31
N ASP A 91 12.88 -5.56 -11.37
CA ASP A 91 12.58 -6.94 -11.04
C ASP A 91 13.21 -7.91 -12.06
N SER A 92 13.72 -9.03 -11.58
CA SER A 92 14.32 -10.07 -12.42
C SER A 92 13.33 -10.73 -13.38
N ALA A 93 12.03 -10.69 -13.08
CA ALA A 93 10.99 -11.21 -13.97
C ALA A 93 10.89 -10.44 -15.30
N PHE A 94 11.21 -9.14 -15.29
CA PHE A 94 11.24 -8.30 -16.49
C PHE A 94 12.67 -8.10 -17.01
N MET A 95 13.62 -7.88 -16.09
CA MET A 95 15.03 -7.60 -16.40
C MET A 95 15.81 -8.89 -16.70
N ASN A 96 15.32 -9.65 -17.68
CA ASN A 96 15.98 -10.82 -18.26
C ASN A 96 16.10 -10.68 -19.79
N GLU A 97 17.06 -11.40 -20.36
CA GLU A 97 17.40 -11.28 -21.78
C GLU A 97 16.24 -11.67 -22.70
N ARG A 98 15.50 -12.73 -22.37
CA ARG A 98 14.37 -13.20 -23.17
C ARG A 98 13.29 -12.12 -23.34
N VAL A 99 12.87 -11.50 -22.25
CA VAL A 99 11.84 -10.45 -22.25
C VAL A 99 12.34 -9.21 -23.00
N VAL A 100 13.57 -8.74 -22.70
CA VAL A 100 14.12 -7.53 -23.34
C VAL A 100 14.34 -7.73 -24.84
N CYS A 101 14.90 -8.88 -25.25
CA CYS A 101 15.07 -9.20 -26.67
C CYS A 101 13.74 -9.31 -27.40
N TRP A 102 12.73 -9.94 -26.77
CA TRP A 102 11.39 -9.98 -27.34
C TRP A 102 10.81 -8.58 -27.52
N CYS A 103 10.83 -7.72 -26.49
CA CYS A 103 10.32 -6.35 -26.61
C CYS A 103 11.01 -5.57 -27.74
N ARG A 104 12.35 -5.66 -27.85
CA ARG A 104 13.12 -5.02 -28.93
C ARG A 104 12.77 -5.59 -30.30
N SER A 105 12.59 -6.90 -30.42
CA SER A 105 12.16 -7.55 -31.68
C SER A 105 10.77 -7.10 -32.14
N GLN A 106 9.94 -6.66 -31.19
CA GLN A 106 8.61 -6.11 -31.45
C GLN A 106 8.62 -4.60 -31.72
N GLY A 107 9.79 -3.97 -31.77
CA GLY A 107 9.95 -2.53 -31.98
C GLY A 107 9.65 -1.68 -30.75
N LEU A 108 9.55 -2.27 -29.56
CA LEU A 108 9.27 -1.54 -28.32
C LEU A 108 10.55 -0.95 -27.75
N GLU A 109 10.50 0.33 -27.40
CA GLU A 109 11.53 0.98 -26.61
C GLU A 109 11.48 0.42 -25.18
N VAL A 110 12.61 -0.10 -24.67
CA VAL A 110 12.69 -0.67 -23.32
C VAL A 110 13.48 0.27 -22.43
N THR A 111 12.83 0.79 -21.40
CA THR A 111 13.47 1.59 -20.35
C THR A 111 13.28 0.94 -18.98
N ARG A 112 14.04 1.41 -17.99
CA ARG A 112 13.88 0.98 -16.60
C ARG A 112 13.96 2.12 -15.61
N SER A 113 13.28 1.94 -14.49
CA SER A 113 13.38 2.83 -13.34
C SER A 113 14.73 2.69 -12.60
N ARG A 114 15.07 3.66 -11.74
CA ARG A 114 16.26 3.57 -10.88
C ARG A 114 16.03 2.61 -9.73
N ALA A 115 17.08 1.87 -9.36
CA ALA A 115 17.03 1.00 -8.20
C ALA A 115 16.68 1.80 -6.94
N TYR A 116 15.73 1.29 -6.15
CA TYR A 116 15.27 1.85 -4.88
C TYR A 116 14.60 3.23 -4.95
N ARG A 117 14.06 3.65 -6.11
CA ARG A 117 13.33 4.92 -6.26
C ARG A 117 11.86 4.68 -6.67
N LYS A 118 11.00 4.45 -5.66
CA LYS A 118 9.54 4.25 -5.82
C LYS A 118 8.81 5.35 -6.59
N ASN A 119 9.35 6.58 -6.59
CA ASN A 119 8.73 7.70 -7.30
C ASN A 119 8.86 7.59 -8.83
N ASP A 120 9.76 6.76 -9.34
CA ASP A 120 10.00 6.65 -10.79
C ASP A 120 8.92 5.81 -11.50
N GLN A 121 8.09 5.05 -10.75
CA GLN A 121 6.98 4.22 -11.27
C GLN A 121 5.64 4.59 -10.63
N ALA A 122 5.45 5.88 -10.42
CA ALA A 122 4.35 6.38 -9.60
C ALA A 122 2.97 6.13 -10.23
N TRP A 123 2.87 6.05 -11.57
CA TRP A 123 1.58 5.90 -12.24
C TRP A 123 1.06 4.47 -12.10
N VAL A 124 1.92 3.46 -12.33
CA VAL A 124 1.55 2.06 -12.13
C VAL A 124 1.35 1.73 -10.64
N GLU A 125 2.18 2.26 -9.73
CA GLU A 125 2.00 2.05 -8.28
C GLU A 125 0.64 2.58 -7.80
N GLN A 126 0.22 3.75 -8.29
CA GLN A 126 -1.10 4.32 -7.99
C GLN A 126 -2.23 3.39 -8.48
N LYS A 127 -2.11 2.86 -9.71
CA LYS A 127 -3.12 1.97 -10.31
C LYS A 127 -3.16 0.61 -9.64
N ASN A 128 -2.02 0.08 -9.19
CA ASN A 128 -1.95 -1.14 -8.40
C ASN A 128 -2.79 -1.05 -7.12
N GLY A 129 -2.72 0.11 -6.44
CA GLY A 129 -3.57 0.39 -5.29
C GLY A 129 -5.05 0.57 -5.66
N ALA A 130 -5.32 1.41 -6.65
CA ALA A 130 -6.68 1.85 -6.99
C ALA A 130 -7.53 0.76 -7.67
N ILE A 131 -6.91 -0.08 -8.49
CA ILE A 131 -7.57 -1.12 -9.28
C ILE A 131 -7.35 -2.47 -8.59
N VAL A 132 -6.12 -3.01 -8.66
CA VAL A 132 -5.86 -4.40 -8.27
C VAL A 132 -6.16 -4.64 -6.79
N ARG A 133 -5.51 -3.91 -5.88
CA ARG A 133 -5.67 -4.12 -4.43
C ARG A 133 -7.07 -3.78 -3.93
N ARG A 134 -7.76 -2.82 -4.56
CA ARG A 134 -9.13 -2.47 -4.19
C ARG A 134 -10.14 -3.51 -4.65
N LEU A 135 -9.95 -4.10 -5.83
CA LEU A 135 -10.90 -5.04 -6.44
C LEU A 135 -10.66 -6.48 -5.99
N VAL A 136 -9.40 -6.91 -5.96
CA VAL A 136 -8.99 -8.28 -5.66
C VAL A 136 -8.66 -8.47 -4.18
N GLY A 137 -8.18 -7.42 -3.51
CA GLY A 137 -7.71 -7.51 -2.13
C GLY A 137 -6.30 -8.07 -2.01
N TYR A 138 -5.98 -8.58 -0.83
CA TYR A 138 -4.68 -9.17 -0.48
C TYR A 138 -4.78 -10.68 -0.29
N GLY A 139 -5.83 -11.33 -0.77
CA GLY A 139 -6.03 -12.77 -0.62
C GLY A 139 -4.95 -13.58 -1.35
N ARG A 140 -4.66 -14.80 -0.88
CA ARG A 140 -3.77 -15.70 -1.61
C ARG A 140 -4.54 -16.41 -2.72
N LEU A 141 -4.06 -16.29 -3.96
CA LEU A 141 -4.64 -16.94 -5.13
C LEU A 141 -3.66 -17.97 -5.71
N VAL A 142 -4.11 -19.21 -5.87
CA VAL A 142 -3.29 -20.33 -6.35
C VAL A 142 -4.08 -21.16 -7.35
N GLY A 143 -3.41 -21.66 -8.39
CA GLY A 143 -3.98 -22.60 -9.35
C GLY A 143 -4.52 -21.95 -10.62
N ALA A 144 -4.80 -22.77 -11.63
CA ALA A 144 -5.27 -22.32 -12.94
C ALA A 144 -6.68 -21.71 -12.87
N GLU A 145 -7.57 -22.29 -12.06
CA GLU A 145 -8.94 -21.77 -11.90
C GLU A 145 -8.95 -20.35 -11.33
N ALA A 146 -8.12 -20.07 -10.32
CA ALA A 146 -8.00 -18.73 -9.76
C ALA A 146 -7.49 -17.73 -10.81
N THR A 147 -6.54 -18.13 -11.66
CA THR A 147 -6.07 -17.32 -12.80
C THR A 147 -7.19 -17.03 -13.79
N VAL A 148 -8.02 -18.02 -14.12
CA VAL A 148 -9.14 -17.86 -15.07
C VAL A 148 -10.20 -16.89 -14.52
N VAL A 149 -10.60 -17.07 -13.25
CA VAL A 149 -11.58 -16.17 -12.60
C VAL A 149 -11.01 -14.75 -12.49
N LEU A 150 -9.72 -14.62 -12.19
CA LEU A 150 -9.04 -13.33 -12.15
C LEU A 150 -8.98 -12.67 -13.53
N GLY A 151 -8.78 -13.45 -14.60
CA GLY A 151 -8.86 -12.97 -15.98
C GLY A 151 -10.24 -12.41 -16.31
N ARG A 152 -11.31 -13.16 -16.01
CA ARG A 152 -12.70 -12.71 -16.19
C ARG A 152 -13.00 -11.43 -15.43
N LEU A 153 -12.48 -11.29 -14.21
CA LEU A 153 -12.59 -10.04 -13.47
C LEU A 153 -11.94 -8.88 -14.24
N TYR A 154 -10.73 -9.10 -14.77
CA TYR A 154 -10.02 -8.06 -15.52
C TYR A 154 -10.65 -7.71 -16.86
N ASP A 155 -11.29 -8.66 -17.56
CA ASP A 155 -12.02 -8.41 -18.80
C ASP A 155 -13.14 -7.37 -18.61
N VAL A 156 -13.80 -7.38 -17.44
CA VAL A 156 -14.86 -6.43 -17.11
C VAL A 156 -14.31 -5.15 -16.48
N VAL A 157 -13.30 -5.29 -15.60
CA VAL A 157 -12.67 -4.15 -14.92
C VAL A 157 -11.96 -3.21 -15.89
N ARG A 158 -11.31 -3.74 -16.94
CA ARG A 158 -10.65 -2.90 -17.95
C ARG A 158 -11.65 -1.99 -18.66
N LEU A 159 -12.83 -2.51 -19.01
CA LEU A 159 -13.87 -1.74 -19.67
C LEU A 159 -14.44 -0.70 -18.71
N TYR A 160 -14.84 -1.13 -17.50
CA TYR A 160 -15.40 -0.21 -16.51
C TYR A 160 -14.42 0.92 -16.14
N GLY A 161 -13.17 0.55 -15.86
CA GLY A 161 -12.13 1.47 -15.40
C GLY A 161 -11.66 2.45 -16.48
N ASN A 162 -11.50 1.99 -17.72
CA ASN A 162 -10.98 2.83 -18.80
C ASN A 162 -12.08 3.64 -19.51
N LEU A 163 -13.31 3.12 -19.59
CA LEU A 163 -14.41 3.78 -20.29
C LEU A 163 -15.21 4.73 -19.38
N PHE A 164 -15.53 4.30 -18.16
CA PHE A 164 -16.52 5.01 -17.34
C PHE A 164 -15.95 5.65 -16.09
N GLN A 165 -14.85 5.14 -15.52
CA GLN A 165 -14.35 5.61 -14.23
C GLN A 165 -13.44 6.84 -14.37
N PRO A 166 -13.82 8.02 -13.82
CA PRO A 166 -12.95 9.19 -13.82
C PRO A 166 -11.71 8.96 -12.95
N SER A 167 -10.55 9.39 -13.42
CA SER A 167 -9.29 9.27 -12.69
C SER A 167 -8.54 10.60 -12.64
N PHE A 168 -7.90 10.89 -11.50
CA PHE A 168 -7.04 12.06 -11.37
C PHE A 168 -5.67 11.82 -12.01
N LYS A 169 -5.21 12.73 -12.87
CA LYS A 169 -3.82 12.80 -13.35
C LYS A 169 -3.13 13.99 -12.71
N LEU A 170 -1.93 13.75 -12.18
CA LEU A 170 -1.09 14.79 -11.62
C LEU A 170 -0.64 15.72 -12.75
N ARG A 171 -0.95 17.01 -12.63
CA ARG A 171 -0.54 18.05 -13.58
C ARG A 171 0.80 18.67 -13.18
N GLU A 172 0.93 18.99 -11.90
CA GLU A 172 2.09 19.70 -11.38
C GLU A 172 2.39 19.21 -9.95
N LYS A 173 3.68 19.11 -9.62
CA LYS A 173 4.15 18.82 -8.27
C LYS A 173 5.29 19.77 -7.93
N THR A 174 5.03 20.71 -7.03
CA THR A 174 5.97 21.76 -6.66
C THR A 174 6.33 21.61 -5.20
N ARG A 175 7.62 21.68 -4.88
CA ARG A 175 8.12 21.59 -3.50
C ARG A 175 8.47 23.00 -3.02
N ILE A 176 7.78 23.44 -1.98
CA ILE A 176 8.02 24.73 -1.31
C ILE A 176 8.56 24.40 0.08
N GLY A 177 9.90 24.40 0.22
CA GLY A 177 10.60 23.96 1.43
C GLY A 177 10.27 22.51 1.80
N ALA A 178 9.61 22.30 2.94
CA ALA A 178 9.15 20.98 3.40
C ALA A 178 7.79 20.55 2.80
N ARG A 179 7.01 21.48 2.23
CA ARG A 179 5.66 21.21 1.74
C ARG A 179 5.68 20.81 0.27
N VAL A 180 4.96 19.75 -0.08
CA VAL A 180 4.73 19.32 -1.46
C VAL A 180 3.31 19.68 -1.86
N VAL A 181 3.16 20.58 -2.83
CA VAL A 181 1.87 20.97 -3.41
C VAL A 181 1.68 20.20 -4.71
N LYS A 182 0.53 19.54 -4.84
CA LYS A 182 0.15 18.77 -6.04
C LYS A 182 -1.08 19.41 -6.67
N ARG A 183 -1.02 19.71 -7.96
CA ARG A 183 -2.18 20.14 -8.75
C ARG A 183 -2.55 19.04 -9.73
N TYR A 184 -3.83 18.78 -9.88
CA TYR A 184 -4.36 17.70 -10.71
C TYR A 184 -5.20 18.28 -11.84
N HIS A 185 -5.28 17.54 -12.94
CA HIS A 185 -6.31 17.79 -13.94
C HIS A 185 -7.70 17.45 -13.37
N PRO A 186 -8.77 18.02 -13.95
CA PRO A 186 -10.13 17.55 -13.69
C PRO A 186 -10.22 16.03 -13.88
N PRO A 187 -10.99 15.34 -13.01
CA PRO A 187 -11.14 13.89 -13.11
C PRO A 187 -11.91 13.57 -14.38
N VAL A 188 -11.27 12.83 -15.29
CA VAL A 188 -11.87 12.36 -16.54
C VAL A 188 -11.50 10.89 -16.74
N PRO A 189 -12.35 10.09 -17.40
CA PRO A 189 -12.03 8.69 -17.67
C PRO A 189 -10.89 8.60 -18.71
N PRO A 190 -10.08 7.52 -18.69
CA PRO A 190 -9.01 7.32 -19.66
C PRO A 190 -9.44 7.48 -21.12
N ILE A 191 -10.60 6.93 -21.52
CA ILE A 191 -11.13 7.09 -22.89
C ILE A 191 -11.23 8.56 -23.33
N ALA A 192 -11.72 9.45 -22.46
CA ALA A 192 -11.86 10.87 -22.79
C ALA A 192 -10.50 11.52 -23.05
N ARG A 193 -9.44 11.06 -22.38
CA ARG A 193 -8.07 11.52 -22.66
C ARG A 193 -7.54 10.97 -23.96
N VAL A 194 -7.80 9.70 -24.27
CA VAL A 194 -7.38 9.08 -25.54
C VAL A 194 -8.02 9.82 -26.72
N VAL A 195 -9.33 10.05 -26.66
CA VAL A 195 -10.09 10.75 -27.71
C VAL A 195 -9.61 12.19 -27.88
N ALA A 196 -9.30 12.88 -26.78
CA ALA A 196 -8.79 14.25 -26.82
C ALA A 196 -7.31 14.36 -27.24
N HIS A 197 -6.55 13.26 -27.28
CA HIS A 197 -5.12 13.30 -27.56
C HIS A 197 -4.84 13.37 -29.07
N SER A 198 -4.01 14.33 -29.50
CA SER A 198 -3.68 14.54 -30.93
C SER A 198 -2.83 13.41 -31.52
N GLY A 199 -1.98 12.78 -30.72
CA GLY A 199 -1.12 11.65 -31.13
C GLY A 199 -1.82 10.29 -31.30
N VAL A 200 -3.15 10.21 -31.20
CA VAL A 200 -3.91 8.97 -31.41
C VAL A 200 -4.61 9.05 -32.76
N ALA A 201 -4.54 7.97 -33.55
CA ALA A 201 -5.18 7.92 -34.87
C ALA A 201 -6.71 8.01 -34.75
N GLU A 202 -7.36 8.69 -35.69
CA GLU A 202 -8.83 8.86 -35.67
C GLU A 202 -9.57 7.52 -35.71
N ALA A 203 -9.07 6.55 -36.48
CA ALA A 203 -9.64 5.19 -36.52
C ALA A 203 -9.64 4.50 -35.14
N ASP A 204 -8.61 4.73 -34.32
CA ASP A 204 -8.53 4.18 -32.96
C ASP A 204 -9.54 4.88 -32.03
N LYS A 205 -9.78 6.19 -32.23
CA LYS A 205 -10.78 6.97 -31.48
C LYS A 205 -12.20 6.54 -31.82
N GLU A 206 -12.51 6.34 -33.10
CA GLU A 206 -13.82 5.84 -33.56
C GLU A 206 -14.11 4.46 -32.98
N ARG A 207 -13.13 3.54 -33.02
CA ARG A 207 -13.27 2.21 -32.40
C ARG A 207 -13.57 2.30 -30.90
N LEU A 208 -12.92 3.23 -30.20
CA LEU A 208 -13.15 3.46 -28.78
C LEU A 208 -14.54 4.04 -28.48
N GLN A 209 -15.02 4.97 -29.30
CA GLN A 209 -16.37 5.53 -29.17
C GLN A 209 -17.42 4.45 -29.40
N ALA A 210 -17.29 3.64 -30.45
CA ALA A 210 -18.18 2.51 -30.70
C ALA A 210 -18.17 1.48 -29.55
N MET A 211 -17.01 1.27 -28.92
CA MET A 211 -16.92 0.44 -27.73
C MET A 211 -17.66 1.07 -26.54
N LEU A 212 -17.50 2.38 -26.31
CA LEU A 212 -18.20 3.09 -25.23
C LEU A 212 -19.72 3.03 -25.38
N GLU A 213 -20.24 3.17 -26.60
CA GLU A 213 -21.68 3.12 -26.89
C GLU A 213 -22.28 1.72 -26.69
N ARG A 214 -21.49 0.66 -26.92
CA ARG A 214 -21.93 -0.72 -26.78
C ARG A 214 -21.99 -1.19 -25.33
N GLU A 215 -21.04 -0.75 -24.50
CA GLU A 215 -20.89 -1.27 -23.14
C GLU A 215 -21.87 -0.60 -22.16
N ASP A 216 -22.53 -1.40 -21.32
CA ASP A 216 -23.41 -0.89 -20.25
C ASP A 216 -22.65 -0.89 -18.90
N PRO A 217 -22.47 0.28 -18.25
CA PRO A 217 -21.76 0.37 -16.98
C PRO A 217 -22.42 -0.44 -15.85
N VAL A 218 -23.74 -0.65 -15.86
CA VAL A 218 -24.46 -1.44 -14.87
C VAL A 218 -24.17 -2.93 -15.06
N MET A 219 -24.18 -3.40 -16.30
CA MET A 219 -23.81 -4.79 -16.65
C MET A 219 -22.36 -5.08 -16.29
N LEU A 220 -21.44 -4.15 -16.61
CA LEU A 220 -20.04 -4.27 -16.21
C LEU A 220 -19.90 -4.32 -14.69
N PHE A 221 -20.60 -3.45 -13.96
CA PHE A 221 -20.55 -3.46 -12.51
C PHE A 221 -21.10 -4.75 -11.90
N ALA A 222 -22.17 -5.31 -12.46
CA ALA A 222 -22.71 -6.61 -12.07
C ALA A 222 -21.71 -7.74 -12.33
N GLY A 223 -21.04 -7.74 -13.49
CA GLY A 223 -19.99 -8.68 -13.84
C GLY A 223 -18.80 -8.62 -12.87
N ILE A 224 -18.37 -7.42 -12.48
CA ILE A 224 -17.32 -7.23 -11.46
C ILE A 224 -17.72 -7.90 -10.15
N ARG A 225 -18.96 -7.72 -9.70
CA ARG A 225 -19.45 -8.30 -8.44
C ARG A 225 -19.52 -9.82 -8.49
N ALA A 226 -20.03 -10.37 -9.59
CA ALA A 226 -20.09 -11.83 -9.80
C ALA A 226 -18.68 -12.44 -9.78
N ALA A 227 -17.73 -11.84 -10.50
CA ALA A 227 -16.34 -12.29 -10.52
C ALA A 227 -15.66 -12.14 -9.14
N GLN A 228 -15.96 -11.07 -8.39
CA GLN A 228 -15.46 -10.89 -7.02
C GLN A 228 -16.02 -11.93 -6.04
N GLU A 229 -17.28 -12.31 -6.14
CA GLU A 229 -17.89 -13.36 -5.31
C GLU A 229 -17.18 -14.70 -5.58
N GLU A 230 -17.02 -15.05 -6.85
CA GLU A 230 -16.37 -16.28 -7.28
C GLU A 230 -14.88 -16.35 -6.90
N LEU A 231 -14.20 -15.21 -6.98
CA LEU A 231 -12.83 -15.07 -6.48
C LEU A 231 -12.78 -15.19 -4.96
N GLY A 232 -13.73 -14.56 -4.25
CA GLY A 232 -13.86 -14.64 -2.80
C GLY A 232 -14.05 -16.07 -2.28
N LYS A 233 -14.79 -16.93 -2.99
CA LYS A 233 -14.90 -18.37 -2.69
C LYS A 233 -13.55 -19.11 -2.77
N ARG A 234 -12.58 -18.58 -3.53
CA ARG A 234 -11.26 -19.18 -3.76
C ARG A 234 -10.15 -18.58 -2.90
N VAL A 235 -10.34 -17.39 -2.35
CA VAL A 235 -9.43 -16.78 -1.38
C VAL A 235 -9.39 -17.65 -0.12
N ASP A 236 -8.18 -17.97 0.36
CA ASP A 236 -7.92 -18.71 1.60
C ASP A 236 -8.43 -20.17 1.69
N ARG A 237 -8.97 -20.76 0.61
CA ARG A 237 -9.10 -22.23 0.49
C ARG A 237 -7.70 -22.84 0.36
N ARG A 238 -7.10 -23.20 1.49
CA ARG A 238 -5.93 -24.10 1.54
C ARG A 238 -6.35 -25.48 1.01
N GLY A 239 -6.38 -25.66 -0.30
CA GLY A 239 -6.40 -26.97 -0.96
C GLY A 239 -7.40 -28.00 -0.42
N LEU A 240 -8.59 -27.59 0.02
CA LEU A 240 -9.65 -28.51 0.41
C LEU A 240 -10.90 -28.22 -0.43
N ASN A 241 -11.09 -29.12 -1.39
CA ASN A 241 -12.29 -29.51 -2.11
C ASN A 241 -13.45 -28.51 -2.10
N ALA A 242 -13.78 -28.02 -3.29
CA ALA A 242 -15.15 -27.62 -3.58
C ALA A 242 -15.47 -28.03 -5.01
N GLY A 243 -16.58 -28.71 -5.16
CA GLY A 243 -17.12 -29.09 -6.46
C GLY A 243 -17.28 -27.88 -7.37
N THR A 244 -17.20 -28.16 -8.66
CA THR A 244 -17.46 -27.24 -9.76
C THR A 244 -18.90 -26.74 -9.65
N GLU A 245 -19.10 -25.61 -8.97
CA GLU A 245 -20.36 -24.87 -9.09
C GLU A 245 -20.33 -24.11 -10.43
N GLU A 246 -21.43 -24.20 -11.16
CA GLU A 246 -21.61 -23.48 -12.42
C GLU A 246 -21.44 -21.96 -12.22
N PRO A 247 -20.95 -21.24 -13.25
CA PRO A 247 -20.79 -19.79 -13.17
C PRO A 247 -22.12 -19.13 -12.80
N LEU A 248 -22.07 -18.28 -11.77
CA LEU A 248 -23.21 -17.47 -11.32
C LEU A 248 -23.80 -16.68 -12.49
N ALA A 249 -25.03 -17.02 -12.89
CA ALA A 249 -25.80 -16.22 -13.84
C ALA A 249 -26.07 -14.84 -13.23
N ILE A 250 -25.80 -13.78 -14.00
CA ILE A 250 -26.02 -12.40 -13.56
C ILE A 250 -27.51 -12.10 -13.66
N ASP A 251 -28.21 -12.13 -12.53
CA ASP A 251 -29.61 -11.68 -12.41
C ASP A 251 -29.64 -10.14 -12.24
N LEU A 252 -29.81 -9.43 -13.35
CA LEU A 252 -29.77 -7.97 -13.41
C LEU A 252 -30.90 -7.29 -12.60
N PRO A 253 -32.18 -7.72 -12.68
CA PRO A 253 -33.24 -7.19 -11.81
C PRO A 253 -32.92 -7.33 -10.33
N ARG A 254 -32.45 -8.51 -9.89
CA ARG A 254 -32.08 -8.72 -8.49
C ARG A 254 -30.88 -7.88 -8.08
N PHE A 255 -29.90 -7.73 -8.96
CA PHE A 255 -28.72 -6.90 -8.72
C PHE A 255 -29.10 -5.42 -8.53
N THR A 256 -29.92 -4.85 -9.41
CA THR A 256 -30.35 -3.45 -9.31
C THR A 256 -31.15 -3.17 -8.04
N VAL A 257 -32.01 -4.11 -7.60
CA VAL A 257 -32.71 -4.03 -6.31
C VAL A 257 -31.70 -4.02 -5.15
N SER A 258 -30.66 -4.87 -5.21
CA SER A 258 -29.62 -4.92 -4.17
C SER A 258 -28.80 -3.64 -4.05
N LEU A 259 -28.64 -2.87 -5.14
CA LEU A 259 -27.91 -1.59 -5.11
C LEU A 259 -28.59 -0.54 -4.21
N LYS A 260 -29.93 -0.59 -4.06
CA LYS A 260 -30.68 0.36 -3.22
C LYS A 260 -30.33 0.26 -1.73
N THR A 261 -30.02 -0.95 -1.26
CA THR A 261 -29.72 -1.22 0.16
C THR A 261 -28.24 -1.49 0.42
N ALA A 262 -27.41 -1.55 -0.62
CA ALA A 262 -25.98 -1.85 -0.54
C ALA A 262 -25.20 -0.91 0.41
N TRP A 263 -25.62 0.35 0.55
CA TRP A 263 -24.98 1.32 1.45
C TRP A 263 -25.25 1.03 2.94
N GLN A 264 -26.37 0.38 3.28
CA GLN A 264 -26.76 0.09 4.65
C GLN A 264 -25.94 -1.04 5.29
N ALA A 265 -25.51 -2.02 4.48
CA ALA A 265 -24.73 -3.16 4.95
C ALA A 265 -23.23 -2.85 5.14
N GLY A 266 -22.77 -1.68 4.65
CA GLY A 266 -21.35 -1.38 4.46
C GLY A 266 -20.75 -2.25 3.34
N GLU A 267 -20.00 -1.65 2.41
CA GLU A 267 -19.45 -2.38 1.26
C GLU A 267 -18.28 -3.28 1.68
N LYS A 268 -18.56 -4.45 2.27
CA LYS A 268 -17.53 -5.48 2.53
C LYS A 268 -17.48 -6.46 1.37
N ARG A 269 -16.61 -6.15 0.41
CA ARG A 269 -16.35 -6.99 -0.79
C ARG A 269 -16.08 -8.44 -0.38
N PRO A 270 -16.62 -9.44 -1.09
CA PRO A 270 -16.41 -10.85 -0.78
C PRO A 270 -14.92 -11.22 -0.66
N THR A 271 -14.08 -10.69 -1.55
CA THR A 271 -12.61 -10.85 -1.53
C THR A 271 -11.92 -10.26 -0.29
N HIS A 272 -12.57 -9.31 0.39
CA HIS A 272 -12.05 -8.66 1.61
C HIS A 272 -12.62 -9.28 2.89
N ARG A 273 -13.46 -10.32 2.78
CA ARG A 273 -13.97 -11.05 3.94
C ARG A 273 -12.83 -11.89 4.51
N ARG A 274 -12.23 -11.43 5.62
CA ARG A 274 -11.39 -12.31 6.44
C ARG A 274 -12.29 -13.35 7.12
N PRO A 275 -12.07 -14.66 6.91
CA PRO A 275 -12.76 -15.66 7.71
C PRO A 275 -12.38 -15.43 9.18
N TYR A 276 -13.37 -15.30 10.06
CA TYR A 276 -13.14 -15.21 11.49
C TYR A 276 -12.45 -16.50 11.95
N ARG A 277 -11.16 -16.41 12.29
CA ARG A 277 -10.46 -17.49 13.00
C ARG A 277 -10.67 -17.27 14.49
N ARG A 278 -11.46 -18.15 15.11
CA ARG A 278 -11.55 -18.23 16.58
C ARG A 278 -10.18 -18.64 17.11
N THR A 279 -9.34 -17.68 17.47
CA THR A 279 -8.16 -17.93 18.30
C THR A 279 -8.67 -18.26 19.69
N LYS A 280 -8.40 -19.48 20.19
CA LYS A 280 -8.59 -19.77 21.61
C LYS A 280 -7.75 -18.75 22.38
N PRO A 281 -8.31 -18.02 23.36
CA PRO A 281 -7.51 -17.19 24.24
C PRO A 281 -6.43 -18.08 24.86
N TYR A 282 -5.16 -17.72 24.71
CA TYR A 282 -4.13 -18.39 25.49
C TYR A 282 -4.46 -18.14 26.96
N PRO A 283 -4.53 -19.17 27.81
CA PRO A 283 -4.69 -18.95 29.24
C PRO A 283 -3.51 -18.10 29.71
N LYS A 284 -3.81 -16.92 30.29
CA LYS A 284 -2.79 -16.07 30.90
C LYS A 284 -2.16 -16.89 32.03
N ARG A 285 -0.89 -17.25 31.90
CA ARG A 285 -0.15 -17.83 33.00
C ARG A 285 0.04 -16.75 34.07
N PRO A 286 -0.23 -17.03 35.37
CA PRO A 286 0.06 -16.13 36.47
C PRO A 286 1.48 -15.58 36.36
N SER A 287 1.66 -14.29 36.58
CA SER A 287 2.98 -13.67 36.51
C SER A 287 3.83 -14.17 37.67
N MET A 288 5.12 -14.43 37.45
CA MET A 288 6.02 -14.78 38.55
C MET A 288 6.09 -13.70 39.64
N LEU A 289 5.72 -12.46 39.28
CA LEU A 289 5.70 -11.28 40.15
C LEU A 289 4.36 -11.10 40.87
N GLU A 290 3.30 -11.80 40.49
CA GLU A 290 1.93 -11.60 41.00
C GLU A 290 1.84 -11.61 42.54
N PRO A 291 2.55 -12.50 43.26
CA PRO A 291 2.55 -12.47 44.74
C PRO A 291 3.32 -11.30 45.36
N PHE A 292 4.19 -10.64 44.58
CA PHE A 292 5.05 -9.53 45.00
C PHE A 292 4.61 -8.17 44.45
N GLU A 293 3.54 -8.13 43.64
CA GLU A 293 3.00 -6.89 43.06
C GLU A 293 2.69 -5.82 44.13
N PRO A 294 2.06 -6.13 45.28
CA PRO A 294 1.83 -5.14 46.33
C PRO A 294 3.14 -4.55 46.90
N GLN A 295 4.18 -5.37 47.07
CA GLN A 295 5.46 -4.95 47.61
C GLN A 295 6.24 -4.08 46.60
N ILE A 296 6.24 -4.49 45.33
CA ILE A 296 6.86 -3.74 44.23
C ILE A 296 6.18 -2.38 44.10
N ARG A 297 4.84 -2.35 44.19
CA ARG A 297 4.06 -1.12 44.13
C ARG A 297 4.40 -0.19 45.31
N ALA A 298 4.43 -0.70 46.54
CA ALA A 298 4.80 0.09 47.71
C ALA A 298 6.23 0.69 47.59
N TRP A 299 7.19 -0.04 47.03
CA TRP A 299 8.54 0.48 46.80
C TRP A 299 8.60 1.58 45.73
N LEU A 300 7.82 1.44 44.66
CA LEU A 300 7.76 2.43 43.58
C LEU A 300 6.94 3.68 43.98
N GLU A 301 5.93 3.52 44.83
CA GLU A 301 5.19 4.65 45.42
C GLU A 301 6.06 5.44 46.41
N ALA A 302 6.90 4.75 47.20
CA ALA A 302 7.84 5.40 48.13
C ALA A 302 9.03 6.06 47.41
N ASP A 303 9.52 5.46 46.32
CA ASP A 303 10.59 6.01 45.49
C ASP A 303 10.30 5.75 44.00
N PRO A 304 9.69 6.73 43.29
CA PRO A 304 9.39 6.59 41.86
C PRO A 304 10.63 6.47 40.95
N ALA A 305 11.78 6.95 41.42
CA ALA A 305 13.05 6.91 40.68
C ALA A 305 13.75 5.55 40.82
N LEU A 306 13.27 4.67 41.70
CA LEU A 306 13.85 3.36 41.97
C LEU A 306 14.05 2.56 40.66
N SER A 307 15.28 2.09 40.45
CA SER A 307 15.62 1.34 39.25
C SER A 307 15.06 -0.08 39.29
N ALA A 308 14.72 -0.64 38.14
CA ALA A 308 14.29 -2.04 38.03
C ALA A 308 15.37 -3.04 38.53
N ALA A 309 16.64 -2.66 38.50
CA ALA A 309 17.74 -3.46 39.05
C ALA A 309 17.72 -3.46 40.59
N ALA A 310 17.43 -2.32 41.22
CA ALA A 310 17.26 -2.22 42.66
C ALA A 310 16.01 -2.95 43.14
N VAL A 311 14.90 -2.88 42.39
CA VAL A 311 13.69 -3.68 42.65
C VAL A 311 14.02 -5.18 42.58
N LEU A 312 14.76 -5.62 41.56
CA LEU A 312 15.18 -7.01 41.45
C LEU A 312 16.08 -7.45 42.61
N GLN A 313 17.01 -6.60 43.07
CA GLN A 313 17.84 -6.91 44.24
C GLN A 313 16.99 -7.11 45.50
N ARG A 314 15.99 -6.26 45.73
CA ARG A 314 15.05 -6.41 46.86
C ARG A 314 14.23 -7.71 46.75
N LEU A 315 13.79 -8.07 45.55
CA LEU A 315 13.08 -9.34 45.30
C LEU A 315 13.98 -10.57 45.51
N VAL A 316 15.25 -10.51 45.09
CA VAL A 316 16.24 -11.58 45.31
C VAL A 316 16.54 -11.76 46.80
N SER A 317 16.60 -10.67 47.57
CA SER A 317 16.77 -10.75 49.03
C SER A 317 15.52 -11.30 49.74
N ALA A 318 14.33 -11.07 49.20
CA ALA A 318 13.06 -11.53 49.77
C ALA A 318 12.77 -13.01 49.46
N ASP A 319 13.09 -13.48 48.24
CA ASP A 319 12.95 -14.88 47.84
C ASP A 319 14.05 -15.30 46.84
N PRO A 320 15.21 -15.76 47.35
CA PRO A 320 16.33 -16.19 46.51
C PRO A 320 16.02 -17.43 45.66
N SER A 321 15.00 -18.21 46.04
CA SER A 321 14.62 -19.45 45.34
C SER A 321 13.83 -19.16 44.05
N ARG A 322 13.14 -18.02 44.01
CA ARG A 322 12.21 -17.63 42.94
C ARG A 322 12.76 -16.57 42.01
N PHE A 323 13.65 -15.69 42.50
CA PHE A 323 14.23 -14.62 41.71
C PHE A 323 15.73 -14.82 41.49
N THR A 324 16.13 -14.70 40.24
CA THR A 324 17.55 -14.68 39.85
C THR A 324 17.83 -13.46 38.99
N LYS A 325 19.11 -13.19 38.69
CA LYS A 325 19.51 -12.11 37.77
C LYS A 325 18.82 -12.18 36.39
N LYS A 326 18.31 -13.37 35.99
CA LYS A 326 17.56 -13.58 34.74
C LYS A 326 16.16 -12.95 34.73
N ALA A 327 15.60 -12.60 35.89
CA ALA A 327 14.27 -11.99 36.02
C ALA A 327 14.25 -10.47 35.74
N LEU A 328 15.40 -9.85 35.43
CA LEU A 328 15.53 -8.41 35.22
C LEU A 328 14.57 -7.87 34.14
N ARG A 329 14.45 -8.58 33.02
CA ARG A 329 13.54 -8.15 31.92
C ARG A 329 12.08 -8.13 32.37
N THR A 330 11.66 -9.10 33.18
CA THR A 330 10.30 -9.18 33.71
C THR A 330 10.02 -8.04 34.68
N VAL A 331 10.96 -7.74 35.59
CA VAL A 331 10.86 -6.62 36.53
C VAL A 331 10.87 -5.26 35.81
N GLN A 332 11.70 -5.09 34.77
CA GLN A 332 11.72 -3.89 33.94
C GLN A 332 10.37 -3.63 33.26
N MET A 333 9.72 -4.68 32.74
CA MET A 333 8.40 -4.56 32.13
C MET A 333 7.32 -4.20 33.15
N ALA A 334 7.37 -4.77 34.36
CA ALA A 334 6.44 -4.42 35.44
C ALA A 334 6.61 -2.97 35.91
N VAL A 335 7.85 -2.52 36.17
CA VAL A 335 8.15 -1.12 36.56
C VAL A 335 7.73 -0.15 35.46
N LYS A 336 7.95 -0.50 34.18
CA LYS A 336 7.51 0.32 33.05
C LYS A 336 5.99 0.41 32.98
N ALA A 337 5.28 -0.70 33.18
CA ALA A 337 3.82 -0.73 33.20
C ALA A 337 3.25 0.19 34.31
N TRP A 338 3.79 0.06 35.53
CA TRP A 338 3.42 0.92 36.66
C TRP A 338 3.68 2.41 36.38
N ARG A 339 4.84 2.75 35.81
CA ARG A 339 5.16 4.15 35.44
C ARG A 339 4.20 4.73 34.41
N MET A 340 3.76 3.93 33.44
CA MET A 340 2.76 4.37 32.46
C MET A 340 1.38 4.55 33.09
N GLU A 341 1.01 3.71 34.05
CA GLU A 341 -0.24 3.82 34.81
C GLU A 341 -0.26 5.09 35.68
N ILE A 342 0.81 5.34 36.43
CA ILE A 342 0.98 6.56 37.25
C ILE A 342 1.08 7.81 36.38
N ALA A 343 1.84 7.79 35.28
CA ALA A 343 1.89 8.93 34.36
C ALA A 343 0.51 9.20 33.74
N GLY A 344 -0.25 8.15 33.42
CA GLY A 344 -1.64 8.26 32.98
C GLY A 344 -2.54 8.91 34.04
N GLN A 345 -2.42 8.49 35.31
CA GLN A 345 -3.15 9.07 36.43
C GLN A 345 -2.76 10.54 36.69
N ILE A 346 -1.47 10.88 36.71
CA ILE A 346 -0.99 12.26 36.90
C ILE A 346 -1.48 13.20 35.78
N ILE A 347 -1.55 12.71 34.54
CA ILE A 347 -2.05 13.48 33.39
C ILE A 347 -3.57 13.66 33.45
N LEU A 348 -4.30 12.65 33.93
CA LEU A 348 -5.77 12.67 34.03
C LEU A 348 -6.28 13.43 35.28
N ASP A 349 -5.54 13.41 36.38
CA ASP A 349 -5.92 14.05 37.65
C ASP A 349 -5.48 15.53 37.76
N GLY A 350 -4.76 16.07 36.77
CA GLY A 350 -4.44 17.51 36.68
C GLY A 350 -3.48 18.04 37.75
N ASP A 351 -2.84 17.19 38.55
CA ASP A 351 -2.04 17.58 39.72
C ASP A 351 -0.60 18.05 39.37
N TRP A 352 -0.20 18.01 38.09
CA TRP A 352 1.12 18.47 37.65
C TRP A 352 1.31 19.99 37.82
N MET A 353 0.22 20.78 37.91
CA MET A 353 0.28 22.22 38.17
C MET A 353 0.55 22.58 39.64
N LYS A 354 0.28 21.68 40.61
CA LYS A 354 0.40 22.00 42.05
C LYS A 354 1.75 21.62 42.67
N ARG A 355 2.61 20.91 41.94
CA ARG A 355 3.92 20.43 42.45
C ARG A 355 5.14 20.98 41.72
N ALA A 356 4.98 22.06 40.94
CA ALA A 356 6.13 22.80 40.43
C ALA A 356 6.77 23.55 41.61
N PRO A 357 8.05 23.31 41.97
CA PRO A 357 8.72 24.10 42.99
C PRO A 357 8.85 25.54 42.49
N VAL A 358 8.20 26.47 43.19
CA VAL A 358 8.44 27.91 43.02
C VAL A 358 9.79 28.21 43.66
N SER A 359 10.81 28.48 42.85
CA SER A 359 12.08 29.02 43.37
C SER A 359 11.82 30.42 43.97
N PRO A 360 12.36 30.75 45.17
CA PRO A 360 12.22 32.07 45.73
C PRO A 360 13.05 33.10 44.94
N PRO A 361 12.66 34.39 44.97
CA PRO A 361 13.40 35.45 44.31
C PRO A 361 14.76 35.66 44.99
N ALA A 362 15.82 35.69 44.20
CA ALA A 362 17.17 35.97 44.69
C ALA A 362 17.24 37.41 45.24
N ALA A 363 17.63 37.52 46.52
CA ALA A 363 17.85 38.79 47.20
C ALA A 363 19.07 39.53 46.65
N ALA A 364 18.97 40.86 46.63
CA ALA A 364 19.99 41.79 46.22
C ALA A 364 21.23 41.76 47.13
N GLY A 365 22.40 41.98 46.53
CA GLY A 365 23.67 42.28 47.19
C GLY A 365 24.71 42.59 46.11
N GLY A 366 24.97 43.88 45.88
CA GLY A 366 25.82 44.35 44.80
C GLY A 366 27.31 44.18 45.08
N ASP A 367 28.10 44.24 44.00
CA ASP A 367 29.33 45.02 44.03
C ASP A 367 29.66 45.56 42.64
N THR A 368 30.30 46.71 42.68
CA THR A 368 30.63 47.69 41.65
C THR A 368 31.72 47.24 40.67
N GLY A 369 31.65 47.72 39.43
CA GLY A 369 32.72 47.56 38.46
C GLY A 369 32.38 48.16 37.10
N HIS A 370 32.81 49.39 36.88
CA HIS A 370 32.75 50.17 35.63
C HIS A 370 33.01 49.37 34.35
N LEU A 371 32.32 49.71 33.24
CA LEU A 371 32.91 50.38 32.06
C LEU A 371 31.86 50.58 30.93
N ASN A 372 31.55 51.86 30.71
CA ASN A 372 31.25 52.58 29.46
C ASN A 372 30.35 51.96 28.37
N ALA A 373 29.25 52.68 28.11
CA ALA A 373 28.53 52.70 26.84
C ALA A 373 29.40 53.23 25.68
N PRO A 374 29.01 52.94 24.43
CA PRO A 374 28.35 54.04 23.72
C PRO A 374 27.05 53.63 23.02
N ASN A 375 26.14 54.60 23.06
CA ASN A 375 25.04 54.81 22.14
C ASN A 375 25.41 54.48 20.69
N PHE A 376 24.47 53.91 19.92
CA PHE A 376 24.00 54.57 18.69
C PHE A 376 22.56 54.17 18.41
N SER A 377 21.69 55.15 18.57
CA SER A 377 20.39 55.33 17.96
C SER A 377 20.42 55.20 16.44
N ASN A 378 19.29 54.72 15.89
CA ASN A 378 18.59 55.12 14.65
C ASN A 378 19.45 55.43 13.38
N ILE A 379 19.09 54.95 12.18
CA ILE A 379 18.05 55.49 11.27
C ILE A 379 18.06 54.61 9.99
N PRO A 380 16.96 54.55 9.20
CA PRO A 380 16.71 53.58 8.14
C PRO A 380 17.21 54.00 6.75
N GLY A 381 17.16 53.04 5.82
CA GLY A 381 17.29 53.19 4.36
C GLY A 381 16.73 51.95 3.67
#